data_AF-A0A3B3HL29-F1
#
_entry.id   AF-A0A3B3HL29-F1
#
_cell.length_a   1.000
_cell.length_b   1.000
_cell.length_c   1.000
_cell.angle_alpha   90.00
_cell.angle_beta   90.00
_cell.angle_gamma   90.00
#
_symmetry.space_group_name_H-M   'P 1'
#
loop_
_entity.id
_entity.type
_entity.pdbx_description
1 polymer ?
#
loop_
_entity_poly.entity_id
_entity_poly.type
_entity_poly.pdbx_seq_one_letter_code
_entity_poly.pdbx_strand_id
1 'polypeptide(L)'
;LLLYILDPLTSITSIMTILSKFGDISGYKINISKSILFPINFRNTNLNILPSFLFDVSNNFRYLGINITKDISGLFKEHFLNLYQQTDKQFK
;
A
#
# COMPACT_ATOMS: atom_id res chain seq x y z
N LEU A 1 -7.18 1.82 -3.32
CA LEU A 1 -7.40 2.17 -1.90
C LEU A 1 -6.05 2.11 -1.20
N LEU A 2 -5.69 3.13 -0.43
CA LEU A 2 -4.52 3.11 0.45
C LEU A 2 -5.03 3.31 1.88
N LEU A 3 -4.64 2.43 2.79
CA LEU A 3 -5.09 2.46 4.18
C LEU A 3 -3.87 2.42 5.10
N TYR A 4 -3.81 3.36 6.03
CA TYR A 4 -2.78 3.39 7.06
C TYR A 4 -3.34 2.82 8.36
N ILE A 5 -2.63 1.87 8.94
CA ILE A 5 -3.09 1.08 10.09
C ILE A 5 -1.99 1.08 11.15
N LEU A 6 -2.33 1.49 12.37
CA LEU A 6 -1.39 1.52 13.49
C LEU A 6 -1.20 0.12 14.10
N ASP A 7 -2.30 -0.58 14.39
CA ASP A 7 -2.29 -1.93 14.94
C ASP A 7 -3.04 -2.90 14.02
N PRO A 8 -2.31 -3.56 13.09
CA PRO A 8 -2.93 -4.46 12.12
C PRO A 8 -3.50 -5.73 12.75
N LEU A 9 -3.01 -6.19 13.91
CA LEU A 9 -3.49 -7.42 14.52
C LEU A 9 -4.92 -7.28 15.05
N THR A 10 -5.24 -6.12 15.64
CA THR A 10 -6.57 -5.87 16.21
C THR A 10 -7.55 -5.30 15.19
N SER A 11 -7.07 -4.56 14.20
CA SER A 11 -7.94 -3.82 13.27
C SER A 11 -8.32 -4.59 12.00
N ILE A 12 -7.55 -5.61 11.58
CA ILE A 12 -7.74 -6.25 10.27
C ILE A 12 -9.14 -6.85 10.09
N THR A 13 -9.69 -7.48 11.14
CA THR A 13 -11.02 -8.09 11.12
C THR A 13 -12.12 -7.04 10.92
N SER A 14 -12.00 -5.90 11.63
CA SER A 14 -12.94 -4.78 11.50
C SER A 14 -12.86 -4.14 10.12
N ILE A 15 -11.65 -3.97 9.58
CA ILE A 15 -11.41 -3.46 8.23
C ILE A 15 -12.07 -4.35 7.19
N MET A 16 -11.86 -5.66 7.25
CA MET A 16 -12.48 -6.60 6.31
C MET A 16 -14.01 -6.57 6.37
N THR A 17 -14.56 -6.44 7.57
CA THR A 17 -16.02 -6.34 7.77
C THR A 17 -16.59 -5.08 7.11
N ILE A 18 -15.94 -3.93 7.33
CA ILE A 18 -16.38 -2.65 6.73
C ILE A 18 -16.27 -2.71 5.20
N LEU A 19 -15.16 -3.23 4.70
CA LEU A 19 -14.94 -3.33 3.25
C LEU A 19 -15.90 -4.31 2.57
N SER A 20 -16.24 -5.42 3.23
CA SER A 20 -17.28 -6.33 2.75
C SER A 20 -18.64 -5.63 2.68
N LYS A 21 -19.06 -4.96 3.76
CA LYS A 21 -20.33 -4.21 3.80
C LYS A 21 -20.38 -3.13 2.74
N PHE A 22 -19.28 -2.40 2.54
CA PHE A 22 -19.18 -1.42 1.47
C PHE A 22 -19.32 -2.08 0.09
N GLY A 23 -18.72 -3.26 -0.09
CA GLY A 23 -18.85 -4.03 -1.32
C GLY A 23 -20.29 -4.48 -1.61
N ASP A 24 -21.03 -4.88 -0.57
CA ASP A 24 -22.44 -5.25 -0.70
C ASP A 24 -23.32 -4.08 -1.16
N ILE A 25 -23.03 -2.87 -0.68
CA ILE A 25 -23.79 -1.64 -1.03
C ILE A 25 -23.38 -1.11 -2.41
N SER A 26 -22.08 -1.10 -2.70
CA SER A 26 -21.52 -0.46 -3.90
C SER A 26 -21.41 -1.39 -5.12
N GLY A 27 -21.49 -2.71 -4.91
CA GLY A 27 -21.20 -3.73 -5.92
C GLY A 27 -19.70 -3.94 -6.19
N TYR A 28 -18.80 -3.24 -5.49
CA TYR A 28 -17.36 -3.42 -5.65
C TYR A 28 -16.81 -4.57 -4.81
N LYS A 29 -15.91 -5.36 -5.39
CA LYS A 29 -15.19 -6.43 -4.70
C LYS A 29 -13.70 -6.11 -4.58
N ILE A 30 -13.14 -6.27 -3.40
CA ILE A 30 -11.70 -6.14 -3.20
C ILE A 30 -10.97 -7.28 -3.90
N ASN A 31 -9.91 -6.91 -4.62
CA ASN A 31 -8.96 -7.86 -5.14
C ASN A 31 -7.87 -8.14 -4.09
N ILE A 32 -8.09 -9.17 -3.29
CA ILE A 32 -7.19 -9.56 -2.20
C ILE A 32 -5.81 -9.96 -2.74
N SER A 33 -5.75 -10.69 -3.87
CA SER A 33 -4.46 -11.12 -4.47
C SER A 33 -3.63 -9.99 -5.08
N LYS A 34 -4.23 -8.81 -5.32
CA LYS A 34 -3.49 -7.59 -5.71
C LYS A 34 -3.24 -6.64 -4.54
N SER A 35 -3.73 -6.98 -3.34
CA SER A 35 -3.58 -6.16 -2.15
C SER A 35 -2.32 -6.57 -1.39
N ILE A 36 -1.54 -5.58 -0.97
CA ILE A 36 -0.23 -5.78 -0.35
C ILE A 36 -0.25 -5.14 1.03
N LEU A 37 0.35 -5.82 2.02
CA LEU A 37 0.67 -5.22 3.31
C LEU A 37 2.09 -4.64 3.26
N PHE A 38 2.19 -3.32 3.40
CA PHE A 38 3.46 -2.59 3.37
C PHE A 38 3.83 -2.09 4.78
N PRO A 39 4.84 -2.70 5.45
CA PRO A 39 5.20 -2.34 6.81
C PRO A 39 6.06 -1.06 6.85
N ILE A 40 5.54 0.01 7.48
CA ILE A 40 6.21 1.29 7.72
C ILE A 40 6.71 1.35 9.17
N ASN A 41 8.03 1.47 9.39
CA ASN A 41 8.67 1.61 10.72
C ASN A 41 8.34 0.54 11.76
N PHE A 42 8.08 -0.70 11.31
CA PHE A 42 7.87 -1.82 12.21
C PHE A 42 9.22 -2.38 12.67
N ARG A 43 9.75 -1.87 13.80
CA ARG A 43 10.98 -2.40 14.40
C ARG A 43 10.78 -3.83 14.95
N ASN A 44 9.65 -4.12 15.59
CA ASN A 44 9.48 -5.34 16.42
C ASN A 44 8.10 -6.01 16.35
N THR A 45 7.26 -5.76 15.34
CA THR A 45 5.95 -6.45 15.28
C THR A 45 6.06 -7.81 14.60
N ASN A 46 5.43 -8.80 15.22
CA ASN A 46 5.23 -10.14 14.73
C ASN A 46 4.36 -10.17 13.44
N LEU A 47 4.86 -9.62 12.33
CA LEU A 47 4.22 -9.72 11.01
C LEU A 47 4.00 -11.18 10.61
N ASN A 48 4.80 -12.10 11.16
CA ASN A 48 4.64 -13.54 11.03
C ASN A 48 3.32 -14.07 11.62
N ILE A 49 2.67 -13.32 12.53
CA ILE A 49 1.38 -13.67 13.15
C ILE A 49 0.21 -13.09 12.35
N LEU A 50 0.44 -12.07 11.50
CA LEU A 50 -0.61 -11.65 10.60
C LEU A 50 -0.96 -12.82 9.67
N PRO A 51 -2.25 -13.03 9.34
CA PRO A 51 -2.63 -14.10 8.45
C PRO A 51 -1.98 -13.87 7.10
N SER A 52 -0.88 -14.57 6.83
CA SER A 52 -0.15 -14.50 5.55
C SER A 52 -1.02 -14.90 4.37
N PHE A 53 -2.14 -15.57 4.62
CA PHE A 53 -3.16 -15.88 3.63
C PHE A 53 -3.93 -14.65 3.13
N LEU A 54 -4.06 -13.58 3.93
CA LEU A 54 -4.90 -12.43 3.58
C LEU A 54 -4.18 -11.44 2.68
N PHE A 55 -2.90 -11.19 2.88
CA PHE A 55 -2.15 -10.21 2.09
C PHE A 55 -0.70 -10.63 1.95
N ASP A 56 -0.15 -10.38 0.76
CA ASP A 56 1.29 -10.48 0.55
C ASP A 56 2.00 -9.35 1.32
N VAL A 57 2.94 -9.71 2.17
CA VAL A 57 3.81 -8.75 2.85
C VAL A 57 4.98 -8.42 1.93
N SER A 58 5.13 -7.16 1.54
CA SER A 58 6.20 -6.72 0.65
C SER A 58 6.94 -5.50 1.20
N ASN A 59 8.23 -5.39 0.87
CA ASN A 59 9.06 -4.22 1.16
C ASN A 59 9.00 -3.14 0.06
N ASN A 60 8.23 -3.39 -1.00
CA ASN A 60 7.94 -2.43 -2.05
C ASN A 60 6.53 -2.64 -2.62
N PHE A 61 5.97 -1.61 -3.26
CA PHE A 61 4.77 -1.74 -4.07
C PHE A 61 4.70 -0.64 -5.11
N ARG A 62 4.05 -0.89 -6.24
CA ARG A 62 3.84 0.12 -7.27
C ARG A 62 2.54 0.89 -7.03
N TYR A 63 2.61 2.21 -7.01
CA TYR A 63 1.45 3.09 -6.90
C TYR A 63 1.51 4.20 -7.94
N LEU A 64 0.47 4.31 -8.77
CA LEU A 64 0.36 5.31 -9.84
C LEU A 64 1.60 5.41 -10.74
N GLY A 65 2.25 4.27 -11.00
CA GLY A 65 3.45 4.22 -11.85
C GLY A 65 4.77 4.34 -11.08
N ILE A 66 4.75 4.77 -9.83
CA ILE A 66 5.93 4.97 -8.98
C ILE A 66 6.16 3.73 -8.11
N ASN A 67 7.41 3.27 -8.01
CA ASN A 67 7.75 2.18 -7.10
C ASN A 67 8.02 2.76 -5.69
N ILE A 68 7.18 2.40 -4.73
CA ILE A 68 7.32 2.81 -3.33
C ILE A 68 8.19 1.78 -2.61
N THR A 69 9.21 2.21 -1.87
CA THR A 69 10.09 1.36 -1.05
C THR A 69 10.18 1.93 0.37
N LYS A 70 10.77 1.16 1.31
CA LYS A 70 11.03 1.66 2.67
C LYS A 70 12.02 2.83 2.71
N ASP A 71 12.93 2.90 1.73
CA ASP A 71 13.84 4.01 1.59
C ASP A 71 13.17 5.15 0.82
N ILE A 72 12.49 6.02 1.57
CA ILE A 72 11.82 7.19 1.03
C ILE A 72 12.84 8.19 0.43
N SER A 73 14.10 8.18 0.91
CA SER A 73 15.11 9.13 0.47
C SER A 73 15.53 8.88 -0.99
N GLY A 74 15.68 7.61 -1.38
CA GLY A 74 15.92 7.22 -2.77
C GLY A 74 14.75 7.54 -3.71
N LEU A 75 13.51 7.47 -3.18
CA LEU A 75 12.29 7.66 -3.97
C LEU A 75 12.21 9.03 -4.63
N PHE A 76 12.52 10.09 -3.88
CA PHE A 76 12.50 11.45 -4.40
C PHE A 76 13.55 11.65 -5.49
N LYS A 77 14.76 11.12 -5.27
CA LYS A 77 15.90 11.30 -6.17
C LYS A 77 15.69 10.61 -7.52
N GLU A 78 15.16 9.38 -7.52
CA GLU A 78 15.02 8.60 -8.75
C GLU A 78 13.75 8.91 -9.55
N HIS A 79 12.62 9.15 -8.88
CA HIS A 79 11.33 9.29 -9.57
C HIS A 79 10.89 10.74 -9.74
N PHE A 80 11.08 11.59 -8.74
CA PHE A 80 10.50 12.94 -8.76
C PHE A 80 11.25 13.88 -9.73
N LEU A 81 12.58 13.81 -9.74
CA LEU A 81 13.43 14.57 -10.67
C LEU A 81 13.11 14.23 -12.14
N ASN A 82 12.94 12.95 -12.46
CA ASN A 82 12.64 12.50 -13.81
C ASN A 82 11.22 12.91 -14.24
N LEU A 83 10.22 12.74 -13.36
CA LEU A 83 8.85 13.20 -13.60
C LEU A 83 8.79 14.73 -13.79
N TYR A 84 9.53 15.50 -13.01
CA TYR A 84 9.64 16.94 -13.16
C TYR A 84 10.23 17.33 -14.53
N GLN A 85 11.31 16.67 -14.95
CA GLN A 85 11.91 16.94 -16.27
C GLN A 85 10.98 16.57 -17.43
N GLN A 86 10.22 15.48 -17.31
CA GLN A 86 9.26 15.06 -18.33
C GLN A 86 8.09 16.05 -18.44
N THR A 87 7.59 16.54 -17.31
CA THR A 87 6.52 17.53 -17.29
C THR A 87 7.01 18.89 -17.82
N ASP A 88 8.18 19.38 -17.42
CA ASP A 88 8.76 20.63 -17.96
C ASP A 88 8.97 20.57 -19.49
N LYS A 89 9.33 19.41 -20.04
CA LYS A 89 9.45 19.20 -21.49
C LYS A 89 8.11 19.09 -22.23
N GLN A 90 7.03 18.71 -21.56
CA GLN A 90 5.69 18.63 -22.19
C GLN A 90 4.97 19.98 -22.23
N PHE A 91 5.33 20.91 -21.34
CA PHE A 91 4.69 22.23 -21.23
C PHE A 91 5.55 23.36 -21.83
N LYS A 92 6.63 23.02 -22.54
CA LYS A 92 7.43 23.92 -23.40
C LYS A 92 7.21 23.55 -24.86
#